data_AF-A0A2N2FES7-F1
#
_entry.id   AF-A0A2N2FES7-F1
#
_cell.length_a   1.000
_cell.length_b   1.000
_cell.length_c   1.000
_cell.angle_alpha   90.00
_cell.angle_beta   90.00
_cell.angle_gamma   90.00
#
_symmetry.space_group_name_H-M   'P 1'
#
loop_
_entity.id
_entity.type
_entity.pdbx_description
1 polymer ?
#
loop_
_entity_poly.entity_id
_entity_poly.type
_entity_poly.pdbx_seq_one_letter_code
_entity_poly.pdbx_strand_id
1 'polypeptide(L)'
;MHPFRIILTLTAVLFGALLLGACSGQPKIERVDVTWVSMEPSPRWGLYPGYRQEIPFKKGSAYQVDLYVKGKVITGGMVGDTGSSLAFRATAGARDIEAQSAGQGKLDISVTLKDEKGNSYRQLCLKVEHKDDKIWFEFPK
;
A
#
# COMPACT_ATOMS: atom_id res chain seq x y z
N MET A 1 -27.29 -57.12 40.49
CA MET A 1 -27.25 -57.00 39.01
C MET A 1 -28.39 -56.10 38.56
N HIS A 2 -28.09 -54.82 38.28
CA HIS A 2 -28.99 -53.86 37.63
C HIS A 2 -28.14 -52.98 36.69
N PRO A 3 -28.65 -52.65 35.48
CA PRO A 3 -27.81 -52.19 34.39
C PRO A 3 -27.64 -50.66 34.32
N PHE A 4 -26.48 -50.27 33.78
CA PHE A 4 -26.21 -49.08 32.96
C PHE A 4 -26.98 -47.78 33.26
N ARG A 5 -26.26 -46.80 33.83
CA ARG A 5 -26.41 -45.39 33.46
C ARG A 5 -25.04 -44.80 33.12
N ILE A 6 -24.74 -44.79 31.84
CA ILE A 6 -23.74 -43.90 31.22
C ILE A 6 -24.29 -42.48 31.37
N ILE A 7 -23.64 -41.63 32.14
CA ILE A 7 -23.84 -40.19 32.07
C ILE A 7 -22.52 -39.59 31.59
N LEU A 8 -22.48 -39.39 30.28
CA LEU A 8 -21.51 -38.62 29.53
C LEU A 8 -21.51 -37.18 30.10
N THR A 9 -20.49 -36.77 30.83
CA THR A 9 -20.27 -35.35 31.17
C THR A 9 -19.34 -34.77 30.11
N LEU A 10 -19.91 -34.47 28.95
CA LEU A 10 -19.22 -33.87 27.80
C LEU A 10 -19.92 -32.54 27.48
N THR A 11 -19.73 -31.52 28.31
CA THR A 11 -20.09 -30.13 27.98
C THR A 11 -19.60 -29.19 29.06
N ALA A 12 -18.54 -28.44 28.78
CA ALA A 12 -18.26 -27.07 29.26
C ALA A 12 -16.76 -26.71 29.17
N VAL A 13 -16.12 -26.93 28.02
CA VAL A 13 -14.90 -26.19 27.65
C VAL A 13 -15.10 -25.70 26.23
N LEU A 14 -16.07 -24.80 26.04
CA LEU A 14 -16.31 -24.19 24.74
C LEU A 14 -16.86 -22.77 24.88
N PHE A 15 -16.26 -21.92 25.72
CA PHE A 15 -16.49 -20.48 25.68
C PHE A 15 -15.32 -19.76 26.36
N GLY A 16 -14.17 -19.74 25.70
CA GLY A 16 -12.99 -19.03 26.20
C GLY A 16 -12.00 -18.61 25.12
N ALA A 17 -12.42 -18.62 23.85
CA ALA A 17 -11.57 -18.27 22.73
C ALA A 17 -12.41 -17.53 21.69
N LEU A 18 -12.61 -16.21 21.86
CA LEU A 18 -12.97 -15.25 20.80
C LEU A 18 -13.18 -13.82 21.37
N LEU A 19 -12.14 -13.25 22.01
CA LEU A 19 -12.06 -11.81 22.27
C LEU A 19 -10.66 -11.27 21.96
N LEU A 20 -10.07 -11.72 20.86
CA LEU A 20 -8.91 -11.10 20.24
C LEU A 20 -9.30 -10.72 18.81
N GLY A 21 -10.10 -9.66 18.67
CA GLY A 21 -10.55 -9.21 17.36
C GLY A 21 -11.12 -7.80 17.43
N ALA A 22 -10.52 -6.92 16.63
CA ALA A 22 -10.90 -5.52 16.40
C ALA A 22 -10.44 -4.51 17.46
N CYS A 23 -9.13 -4.38 17.65
CA CYS A 23 -8.58 -3.03 17.63
C CYS A 23 -8.86 -2.48 16.22
N SER A 24 -9.98 -1.75 16.05
CA SER A 24 -10.32 -1.04 14.81
C SER A 24 -9.33 0.12 14.64
N GLY A 25 -8.08 -0.21 14.31
CA GLY A 25 -7.06 0.75 13.95
C GLY A 25 -7.38 1.33 12.59
N GLN A 26 -7.09 2.62 12.40
CA GLN A 26 -7.11 3.24 11.10
C GLN A 26 -6.32 2.38 10.10
N PRO A 27 -6.88 2.05 8.92
CA PRO A 27 -6.14 1.32 7.90
C PRO A 27 -4.87 2.11 7.53
N LYS A 28 -3.72 1.41 7.50
CA LYS A 28 -2.42 2.02 7.21
C LYS A 28 -1.76 1.26 6.08
N ILE A 29 -1.14 2.00 5.16
CA ILE A 29 -0.23 1.42 4.17
C ILE A 29 1.02 0.91 4.88
N GLU A 30 1.40 -0.32 4.59
CA GLU A 30 2.55 -0.98 5.21
C GLU A 30 3.79 -0.94 4.32
N ARG A 31 3.57 -0.93 3.00
CA ARG A 31 4.62 -0.98 1.99
C ARG A 31 4.14 -0.34 0.68
N VAL A 32 5.07 0.28 -0.02
CA VAL A 32 4.89 0.73 -1.40
C VAL A 32 5.95 0.06 -2.26
N ASP A 33 5.54 -0.70 -3.27
CA ASP A 33 6.49 -1.25 -4.24
C ASP A 33 6.57 -0.32 -5.44
N VAL A 34 7.79 -0.01 -5.87
CA VAL A 34 8.08 0.75 -7.09
C VAL A 34 8.77 -0.21 -8.07
N THR A 35 8.22 -0.38 -9.26
CA THR A 35 8.75 -1.28 -10.29
C THR A 35 9.04 -0.49 -11.56
N TRP A 36 10.26 -0.55 -12.09
CA TRP A 36 10.58 0.11 -13.36
C TRP A 36 10.15 -0.78 -14.53
N VAL A 37 9.04 -0.42 -15.18
CA VAL A 37 8.37 -1.28 -16.18
C VAL A 37 8.93 -1.14 -17.60
N SER A 38 9.88 -0.23 -17.81
CA SER A 38 10.51 0.00 -19.13
C SER A 38 11.82 -0.77 -19.29
N MET A 39 12.15 -1.68 -18.36
CA MET A 39 13.34 -2.52 -18.36
C MET A 39 12.99 -4.00 -18.28
N GLU A 40 13.82 -4.83 -18.90
CA GLU A 40 13.76 -6.29 -18.81
C GLU A 40 15.10 -6.86 -18.31
N PRO A 41 15.12 -7.59 -17.18
CA PRO A 41 14.00 -7.80 -16.26
C PRO A 41 13.60 -6.50 -15.55
N SER A 42 12.32 -6.33 -15.20
CA SER A 42 11.85 -5.13 -14.49
C SER A 42 12.31 -5.12 -13.02
N PRO A 43 13.24 -4.23 -12.62
CA PRO A 43 13.68 -4.14 -11.23
C PRO A 43 12.57 -3.56 -10.34
N ARG A 44 12.54 -4.01 -9.08
CA ARG A 44 11.53 -3.62 -8.08
C ARG A 44 12.19 -3.24 -6.76
N TRP A 45 11.67 -2.19 -6.13
CA TRP A 45 12.10 -1.69 -4.82
C TRP A 45 10.89 -1.61 -3.88
N GLY A 46 11.00 -2.24 -2.71
CA GLY A 46 10.00 -2.11 -1.65
C GLY A 46 10.37 -0.97 -0.70
N LEU A 47 9.48 0.01 -0.55
CA LEU A 47 9.62 1.14 0.37
C LEU A 47 8.76 0.92 1.61
N TYR A 48 9.33 1.22 2.76
CA TYR A 48 8.68 1.14 4.07
C TYR A 48 8.52 2.55 4.67
N PRO A 49 7.58 2.77 5.61
CA PRO A 49 7.32 4.09 6.16
C PRO A 49 8.60 4.78 6.66
N GLY A 50 8.79 6.04 6.26
CA GLY A 50 9.97 6.84 6.57
C GLY A 50 11.19 6.59 5.69
N TYR A 51 11.14 5.67 4.73
CA TYR A 51 12.24 5.45 3.78
C TYR A 51 12.14 6.39 2.59
N ARG A 52 13.31 6.91 2.18
CA ARG A 52 13.53 7.60 0.92
C ARG A 52 14.64 6.89 0.16
N GLN A 53 14.37 6.54 -1.08
CA GLN A 53 15.27 5.76 -1.92
C GLN A 53 15.50 6.46 -3.25
N GLU A 54 16.76 6.65 -3.62
CA GLU A 54 17.14 6.95 -5.01
C GLU A 54 16.97 5.68 -5.83
N ILE A 55 16.25 5.78 -6.94
CA ILE A 55 16.01 4.69 -7.88
C ILE A 55 16.72 5.03 -9.19
N PRO A 56 17.35 4.06 -9.88
CA PRO A 56 17.89 4.26 -11.21
C PRO A 56 16.89 4.96 -12.14
N PHE A 57 17.37 5.99 -12.85
CA PHE A 57 16.53 6.84 -13.69
C PHE A 57 17.10 6.98 -15.10
N LYS A 58 16.21 6.99 -16.08
CA LYS A 58 16.46 7.45 -17.45
C LYS A 58 15.29 8.30 -17.90
N LYS A 59 15.55 9.34 -18.68
CA LYS A 59 14.48 10.17 -19.25
C LYS A 59 13.43 9.32 -19.99
N GLY A 60 12.15 9.58 -19.74
CA GLY A 60 11.02 8.80 -20.28
C GLY A 60 10.75 7.47 -19.59
N SER A 61 11.39 7.20 -18.44
CA SER A 61 11.10 6.01 -17.63
C SER A 61 9.71 6.08 -17.02
N ALA A 62 9.08 4.92 -16.88
CA ALA A 62 7.82 4.76 -16.18
C ALA A 62 7.97 3.74 -15.05
N TYR A 63 7.34 4.03 -13.92
CA TYR A 63 7.37 3.22 -12.71
C TYR A 63 5.96 2.84 -12.29
N GLN A 64 5.68 1.55 -12.18
CA GLN A 64 4.48 1.05 -11.53
C GLN A 64 4.65 1.18 -10.03
N VAL A 65 3.65 1.77 -9.39
CA VAL A 65 3.56 1.94 -7.94
C VAL A 65 2.41 1.08 -7.44
N ASP A 66 2.70 0.16 -6.52
CA ASP A 66 1.72 -0.71 -5.90
C ASP A 66 1.68 -0.48 -4.38
N LEU A 67 0.50 -0.16 -3.84
CA LEU A 67 0.29 0.12 -2.42
C LEU A 67 -0.22 -1.14 -1.71
N TYR A 68 0.36 -1.45 -0.55
CA TYR A 68 0.02 -2.64 0.23
C TYR A 68 -0.60 -2.30 1.59
N VAL A 69 -1.68 -2.99 1.92
CA VAL A 69 -2.32 -3.00 3.25
C VAL A 69 -2.54 -4.45 3.66
N LYS A 70 -2.15 -4.83 4.88
CA LYS A 70 -2.22 -6.21 5.39
C LYS A 70 -1.62 -7.23 4.42
N GLY A 71 -0.47 -6.90 3.82
CA GLY A 71 0.25 -7.74 2.85
C GLY A 71 -0.40 -7.92 1.48
N LYS A 72 -1.51 -7.24 1.15
CA LYS A 72 -2.18 -7.33 -0.16
C LYS A 72 -2.06 -6.00 -0.92
N VAL A 73 -1.87 -6.09 -2.25
CA VAL A 73 -2.00 -4.93 -3.13
C VAL A 73 -3.44 -4.44 -3.09
N ILE A 74 -3.63 -3.17 -2.75
CA ILE A 74 -4.96 -2.56 -2.70
C ILE A 74 -5.25 -1.65 -3.89
N THR A 75 -4.22 -0.99 -4.43
CA THR A 75 -4.33 -0.05 -5.54
C THR A 75 -2.94 0.33 -6.04
N GLY A 76 -2.88 1.12 -7.10
CA GLY A 76 -1.62 1.55 -7.69
C GLY A 76 -1.79 2.49 -8.86
N GLY A 77 -0.68 2.79 -9.51
CA GLY A 77 -0.66 3.57 -10.73
C GLY A 77 0.74 3.70 -11.30
N MET A 78 0.81 4.33 -12.46
CA MET A 78 2.04 4.59 -13.19
C MET A 78 2.51 6.02 -12.91
N VAL A 79 3.74 6.16 -12.44
CA VAL A 79 4.48 7.43 -12.43
C VAL A 79 5.37 7.46 -13.66
N GLY A 80 5.19 8.45 -14.52
CA GLY A 80 5.98 8.63 -15.73
C GLY A 80 6.73 9.95 -15.73
N ASP A 81 7.99 9.92 -16.18
CA ASP A 81 8.70 11.13 -16.55
C ASP A 81 8.26 11.60 -17.94
N THR A 82 7.85 12.86 -18.03
CA THR A 82 7.50 13.52 -19.31
C THR A 82 8.65 14.34 -19.87
N GLY A 83 9.80 14.35 -19.20
CA GLY A 83 11.02 15.06 -19.57
C GLY A 83 11.12 16.50 -19.06
N SER A 84 10.01 17.10 -18.63
CA SER A 84 9.95 18.40 -17.94
C SER A 84 9.18 18.36 -16.61
N SER A 85 8.44 17.28 -16.36
CA SER A 85 7.61 17.07 -15.18
C SER A 85 7.31 15.59 -14.94
N LEU A 86 6.76 15.29 -13.77
CA LEU A 86 6.21 13.97 -13.46
C LEU A 86 4.71 13.93 -13.73
N ALA A 87 4.25 12.85 -14.33
CA ALA A 87 2.84 12.55 -14.52
C ALA A 87 2.46 11.29 -13.76
N PHE A 88 1.21 11.22 -13.31
CA PHE A 88 0.66 10.02 -12.68
C PHE A 88 -0.62 9.58 -13.35
N ARG A 89 -0.76 8.28 -13.53
CA ARG A 89 -1.95 7.64 -14.05
C ARG A 89 -2.33 6.48 -13.14
N ALA A 90 -3.46 6.60 -12.44
CA ALA A 90 -3.99 5.51 -11.65
C ALA A 90 -4.24 4.26 -12.54
N THR A 91 -4.04 3.07 -11.97
CA THR A 91 -4.38 1.82 -12.66
C THR A 91 -5.87 1.78 -12.98
N ALA A 92 -6.26 1.15 -14.09
CA ALA A 92 -7.67 1.06 -14.48
C ALA A 92 -8.52 0.49 -13.35
N GLY A 93 -9.58 1.21 -12.97
CA GLY A 93 -10.48 0.82 -11.87
C GLY A 93 -10.06 1.31 -10.48
N ALA A 94 -8.86 1.87 -10.32
CA ALA A 94 -8.47 2.52 -9.07
C ALA A 94 -9.25 3.84 -8.91
N ARG A 95 -9.98 3.99 -7.80
CA ARG A 95 -10.81 5.18 -7.52
C ARG A 95 -10.34 6.01 -6.35
N ASP A 96 -9.57 5.40 -5.45
CA ASP A 96 -9.19 6.02 -4.19
C ASP A 96 -7.73 6.48 -4.16
N ILE A 97 -7.04 6.54 -5.30
CA ILE A 97 -5.66 7.02 -5.43
C ILE A 97 -5.61 8.25 -6.33
N GLU A 98 -4.90 9.26 -5.89
CA GLU A 98 -4.74 10.52 -6.60
C GLU A 98 -3.30 11.04 -6.45
N ALA A 99 -2.89 11.88 -7.39
CA ALA A 99 -1.60 12.55 -7.33
C ALA A 99 -1.77 14.05 -7.54
N GLN A 100 -1.00 14.81 -6.79
CA GLN A 100 -0.96 16.26 -6.84
C GLN A 100 0.46 16.72 -7.14
N SER A 101 0.61 17.73 -8.01
CA SER A 101 1.90 18.37 -8.21
C SER A 101 2.34 19.09 -6.94
N ALA A 102 3.56 18.80 -6.49
CA ALA A 102 4.20 19.43 -5.32
C ALA A 102 5.30 20.42 -5.74
N GLY A 103 5.29 20.84 -7.01
CA GLY A 103 6.30 21.71 -7.62
C GLY A 103 6.96 21.08 -8.84
N GLN A 104 7.93 21.78 -9.43
CA GLN A 104 8.65 21.27 -10.60
C GLN A 104 9.39 19.97 -10.27
N GLY A 105 9.12 18.92 -11.05
CA GLY A 105 9.69 17.59 -10.84
C GLY A 105 9.21 16.89 -9.56
N LYS A 106 8.15 17.38 -8.89
CA LYS A 106 7.68 16.81 -7.62
C LYS A 106 6.21 16.40 -7.70
N LEU A 107 5.91 15.24 -7.12
CA LEU A 107 4.58 14.67 -7.12
C LEU A 107 4.27 14.03 -5.76
N ASP A 108 3.15 14.41 -5.17
CA ASP A 108 2.63 13.81 -3.94
C ASP A 108 1.45 12.91 -4.29
N ILE A 109 1.54 11.62 -3.97
CA ILE A 109 0.51 10.61 -4.22
C ILE A 109 -0.16 10.27 -2.90
N SER A 110 -1.48 10.38 -2.88
CA SER A 110 -2.32 10.09 -1.73
C SER A 110 -3.35 9.01 -2.06
N VAL A 111 -3.72 8.22 -1.06
CA VAL A 111 -4.79 7.23 -1.17
C VAL A 111 -5.83 7.46 -0.07
N THR A 112 -7.10 7.17 -0.37
CA THR A 112 -8.18 7.13 0.62
C THR A 112 -8.47 5.69 1.00
N LEU A 113 -8.28 5.34 2.27
CA LEU A 113 -8.55 4.00 2.79
C LEU A 113 -9.84 4.01 3.61
N LYS A 114 -10.60 2.92 3.57
CA LYS A 114 -11.78 2.72 4.39
C LYS A 114 -11.51 1.72 5.50
N ASP A 115 -11.94 2.03 6.71
CA ASP A 115 -11.93 1.06 7.81
C ASP A 115 -13.12 0.08 7.70
N GLU A 116 -13.17 -0.89 8.60
CA GLU A 116 -14.24 -1.89 8.67
C GLU A 116 -15.61 -1.29 9.05
N LYS A 117 -15.62 -0.04 9.55
CA LYS A 117 -16.83 0.73 9.89
C LYS A 117 -17.29 1.64 8.75
N GLY A 118 -16.54 1.70 7.64
CA GLY A 118 -16.82 2.55 6.48
C GLY A 118 -16.28 3.99 6.58
N ASN A 119 -15.55 4.34 7.64
CA ASN A 119 -14.90 5.65 7.76
C ASN A 119 -13.77 5.76 6.73
N SER A 120 -13.64 6.93 6.10
CA SER A 120 -12.65 7.18 5.05
C SER A 120 -11.49 8.02 5.58
N TYR A 121 -10.26 7.59 5.29
CA TYR A 121 -9.01 8.20 5.74
C TYR A 121 -8.10 8.46 4.56
N ARG A 122 -7.86 9.73 4.25
CA ARG A 122 -6.88 10.12 3.24
C ARG A 122 -5.47 10.08 3.84
N GLN A 123 -4.55 9.38 3.17
CA GLN A 123 -3.16 9.23 3.59
C GLN A 123 -2.21 9.56 2.43
N LEU A 124 -1.22 10.41 2.69
CA LEU A 124 -0.09 10.59 1.76
C LEU A 124 0.76 9.32 1.78
N CYS A 125 0.91 8.68 0.62
CA CYS A 125 1.50 7.34 0.51
C CYS A 125 2.87 7.35 -0.17
N LEU A 126 3.12 8.29 -1.06
CA LEU A 126 4.38 8.38 -1.80
C LEU A 126 4.65 9.81 -2.19
N LYS A 127 5.87 10.27 -1.99
CA LYS A 127 6.39 11.48 -2.64
C LYS A 127 7.40 11.06 -3.68
N VAL A 128 7.33 11.67 -4.84
CA VAL A 128 8.26 11.45 -5.94
C VAL A 128 8.94 12.78 -6.25
N GLU A 129 10.27 12.75 -6.32
CA GLU A 129 11.07 13.90 -6.72
C GLU A 129 11.98 13.47 -7.86
N HIS A 130 11.90 14.16 -8.99
CA HIS A 130 12.82 14.10 -10.09
C HIS A 130 13.61 15.40 -10.13
N LYS A 131 14.94 15.28 -10.14
CA LYS A 131 15.84 16.40 -10.31
C LYS A 131 17.06 15.95 -11.10
N ASP A 132 17.35 16.67 -12.18
CA ASP A 132 18.45 16.37 -13.10
C ASP A 132 18.32 14.92 -13.64
N ASP A 133 19.33 14.07 -13.45
CA ASP A 133 19.34 12.67 -13.89
C ASP A 133 19.00 11.69 -12.75
N LYS A 134 18.26 12.14 -11.73
CA LYS A 134 17.94 11.35 -10.54
C LYS A 134 16.47 11.41 -10.17
N ILE A 135 15.96 10.29 -9.68
CA ILE A 135 14.61 10.20 -9.13
C ILE A 135 14.65 9.59 -7.73
N TRP A 136 13.89 10.16 -6.80
CA TRP A 136 13.71 9.67 -5.45
C TRP A 136 12.24 9.36 -5.20
N PHE A 137 12.03 8.25 -4.51
CA PHE A 137 10.72 7.85 -4.01
C PHE A 137 10.80 7.79 -2.48
N GLU A 138 9.89 8.49 -1.82
CA GLU A 138 9.81 8.59 -0.36
C GLU A 138 8.44 8.11 0.11
N PHE A 139 8.42 7.13 1.00
CA PHE A 139 7.21 6.76 1.74
C PHE A 139 7.23 7.57 3.06
N PRO A 140 6.31 8.53 3.28
CA PRO A 140 6.24 9.29 4.53
C PRO A 140 6.02 8.42 5.77
N LYS A 141 6.35 8.95 6.95
CA LYS A 141 6.19 8.26 8.24
C LYS A 141 4.72 8.09 8.66
#